data_AF-A0A8T3T0N2-F1
#
_entry.id   AF-A0A8T3T0N2-F1
#
_cell.length_a   1.000
_cell.length_b   1.000
_cell.length_c   1.000
_cell.angle_alpha   90.00
_cell.angle_beta   90.00
_cell.angle_gamma   90.00
#
_symmetry.space_group_name_H-M   'P 1'
#
loop_
_entity.id
_entity.type
_entity.pdbx_description
1 polymer ?
#
loop_
_entity_poly.entity_id
_entity_poly.type
_entity_poly.pdbx_seq_one_letter_code
_entity_poly.pdbx_strand_id
1 'polypeptide(L)'
;MPALETLPGLRIVASPEALDAAPWSAGTVVLRFAPDDAFAIGATAVDIADDHAIVAEESGFVGRWLTREELDDRLVTHIEWPLPTALPALAQGLIAGVPAKLWLTTDRVLLLCAAAYAAELADRLG
;
A
#
# COMPACT_ATOMS: atom_id res chain seq x y z
N MET A 1 15.41 -1.56 -11.89
CA MET A 1 13.93 -1.73 -11.85
C MET A 1 13.29 -0.49 -12.50
N PRO A 2 12.15 -0.58 -13.21
CA PRO A 2 11.39 0.60 -13.61
C PRO A 2 11.05 1.50 -12.42
N ALA A 3 10.92 2.81 -12.66
CA ALA A 3 10.70 3.79 -11.60
C ALA A 3 9.38 3.55 -10.84
N LEU A 4 9.39 3.84 -9.54
CA LEU A 4 8.18 3.91 -8.71
C LEU A 4 7.50 5.26 -8.92
N GLU A 5 6.17 5.26 -9.04
CA GLU A 5 5.38 6.46 -9.30
C GLU A 5 4.65 6.91 -8.02
N THR A 6 4.43 8.22 -7.86
CA THR A 6 3.61 8.73 -6.76
C THR A 6 2.22 8.10 -6.78
N LEU A 7 1.77 7.66 -5.62
CA LEU A 7 0.42 7.16 -5.41
C LEU A 7 -0.39 8.29 -4.79
N PRO A 8 -1.20 9.05 -5.56
CA PRO A 8 -2.06 10.06 -4.98
C PRO A 8 -3.24 9.39 -4.27
N GLY A 9 -3.72 10.00 -3.20
CA GLY A 9 -4.93 9.54 -2.52
C GLY A 9 -5.23 10.33 -1.26
N LEU A 10 -5.99 9.70 -0.37
CA LEU A 10 -6.28 10.23 0.95
C LEU A 10 -5.71 9.30 2.01
N ARG A 11 -5.14 9.88 3.07
CA ARG A 11 -4.88 9.18 4.32
C ARG A 11 -5.98 9.52 5.31
N ILE A 12 -6.53 8.48 5.93
CA ILE A 12 -7.66 8.55 6.83
C ILE A 12 -7.29 7.90 8.15
N VAL A 13 -7.40 8.65 9.23
CA VAL A 13 -7.31 8.13 10.59
C VAL A 13 -8.70 8.22 11.22
N ALA A 14 -9.28 7.09 11.62
CA ALA A 14 -10.62 7.00 12.21
C ALA A 14 -10.76 5.68 12.97
N SER A 15 -11.86 5.50 13.70
CA SER A 15 -12.18 4.22 14.33
C SER A 15 -12.19 3.05 13.31
N PRO A 16 -11.76 1.84 13.71
CA PRO A 16 -11.71 0.69 12.81
C PRO A 16 -13.06 0.39 12.15
N GLU A 17 -14.15 0.51 12.91
CA GLU A 17 -15.51 0.26 12.46
C GLU A 17 -15.97 1.28 11.41
N ALA A 18 -15.59 2.56 11.56
CA ALA A 18 -15.90 3.58 10.58
C ALA A 18 -15.14 3.35 9.26
N LEU A 19 -13.87 2.93 9.34
CA LEU A 19 -13.08 2.58 8.15
C LEU A 19 -13.62 1.32 7.43
N ASP A 20 -14.16 0.36 8.19
CA ASP A 20 -14.79 -0.85 7.63
C ASP A 20 -16.12 -0.53 6.93
N ALA A 21 -16.88 0.43 7.45
CA ALA A 21 -18.17 0.86 6.89
C ALA A 21 -18.05 1.96 5.82
N ALA A 22 -16.85 2.50 5.58
CA ALA A 22 -16.64 3.65 4.72
C ALA A 22 -17.07 3.40 3.25
N PRO A 23 -17.74 4.37 2.59
CA PRO A 23 -18.26 4.24 1.24
C PRO A 23 -17.17 4.51 0.19
N TRP A 24 -16.19 3.61 0.08
CA TRP A 24 -15.09 3.77 -0.87
C TRP A 24 -15.57 3.79 -2.32
N SER A 25 -15.08 4.76 -3.11
CA SER A 25 -15.37 4.84 -4.54
C SER A 25 -14.85 3.63 -5.31
N ALA A 26 -15.58 3.23 -6.36
CA ALA A 26 -15.13 2.17 -7.26
C ALA A 26 -13.74 2.50 -7.86
N GLY A 27 -12.84 1.52 -7.84
CA GLY A 27 -11.47 1.68 -8.35
C GLY A 27 -10.46 2.21 -7.32
N THR A 28 -10.91 2.63 -6.13
CA THR A 28 -10.01 2.97 -5.02
C THR A 28 -9.35 1.72 -4.46
N VAL A 29 -8.04 1.80 -4.22
CA VAL A 29 -7.31 0.76 -3.48
C VAL A 29 -7.11 1.24 -2.05
N VAL A 30 -7.75 0.54 -1.11
CA VAL A 30 -7.70 0.88 0.31
C VAL A 30 -6.73 -0.04 1.03
N LEU A 31 -5.67 0.54 1.60
CA LEU A 31 -4.66 -0.17 2.36
C LEU A 31 -4.83 0.17 3.85
N ARG A 32 -5.09 -0.84 4.69
CA ARG A 32 -5.14 -0.66 6.15
C ARG A 32 -3.74 -0.81 6.74
N PHE A 33 -3.07 0.31 6.98
CA PHE A 33 -1.74 0.33 7.61
C PHE A 33 -1.80 -0.06 9.08
N ALA A 34 -2.89 0.31 9.74
CA ALA A 34 -3.27 -0.10 11.08
C ALA A 34 -4.80 -0.28 11.16
N PRO A 35 -5.36 -0.82 12.25
CA PRO A 35 -6.80 -0.88 12.42
C PRO A 35 -7.49 0.49 12.29
N ASP A 36 -6.82 1.57 12.64
CA ASP A 36 -7.33 2.94 12.65
C ASP A 36 -6.69 3.87 11.60
N ASP A 37 -5.83 3.34 10.71
CA ASP A 37 -5.11 4.12 9.68
C ASP A 37 -5.26 3.45 8.31
N ALA A 38 -5.87 4.17 7.38
CA ALA A 38 -6.09 3.74 6.01
C ALA A 38 -5.47 4.72 5.01
N PHE A 39 -4.88 4.16 3.95
CA PHE A 39 -4.48 4.90 2.77
C PHE A 39 -5.34 4.47 1.58
N ALA A 40 -6.15 5.40 1.07
CA ALA A 40 -7.09 5.20 -0.03
C ALA A 40 -6.51 5.79 -1.32
N ILE A 41 -5.82 4.96 -2.10
CA ILE A 41 -5.15 5.35 -3.34
C ILE A 41 -6.20 5.66 -4.41
N GLY A 42 -6.05 6.81 -5.06
CA GLY A 42 -6.95 7.32 -6.09
C GLY A 42 -8.23 7.96 -5.56
N ALA A 43 -8.48 7.90 -4.25
CA ALA A 43 -9.60 8.64 -3.65
C ALA A 43 -9.28 10.15 -3.61
N THR A 44 -10.30 10.98 -3.88
CA THR A 44 -10.21 12.44 -3.77
C THR A 44 -11.16 12.99 -2.70
N ALA A 45 -12.15 12.20 -2.28
CA ALA A 45 -13.06 12.51 -1.19
C ALA A 45 -13.60 11.20 -0.61
N VAL A 46 -13.94 11.21 0.67
CA VAL A 46 -14.69 10.14 1.35
C VAL A 46 -15.43 10.76 2.54
N ASP A 47 -16.65 10.29 2.78
CA ASP A 47 -17.42 10.64 3.97
C ASP A 47 -17.23 9.54 5.01
N ILE A 48 -16.66 9.87 6.17
CA ILE A 48 -16.35 8.92 7.24
C ILE A 48 -17.27 9.24 8.41
N ALA A 49 -18.07 8.26 8.81
CA ALA A 49 -19.01 8.38 9.93
C ALA A 49 -18.30 8.28 11.29
N ASP A 50 -17.39 9.23 11.55
CA ASP A 50 -16.64 9.38 12.80
C ASP A 50 -16.30 10.87 13.03
N ASP A 51 -16.80 11.43 14.13
CA ASP A 51 -16.63 12.85 14.50
C ASP A 51 -15.17 13.26 14.74
N HIS A 52 -14.27 12.28 14.90
CA HIS A 52 -12.84 12.48 15.12
C HIS A 52 -11.99 12.06 13.92
N ALA A 53 -12.61 11.73 12.78
CA ALA A 53 -11.89 11.37 11.57
C ALA A 53 -10.94 12.49 11.11
N ILE A 54 -9.72 12.11 10.77
CA ILE A 54 -8.77 12.98 10.07
C ILE A 54 -8.67 12.45 8.65
N VAL A 55 -9.07 13.26 7.67
CA VAL A 55 -8.94 12.97 6.24
C VAL A 55 -8.00 14.01 5.64
N ALA A 56 -6.88 13.56 5.08
CA ALA A 56 -5.87 14.42 4.48
C ALA A 56 -5.41 13.88 3.13
N GLU A 57 -5.01 14.79 2.23
CA GLU A 57 -4.30 14.40 1.01
C GLU A 57 -2.99 13.71 1.35
N GLU A 58 -2.69 12.63 0.63
CA GLU A 58 -1.48 11.83 0.82
C GLU A 58 -0.77 11.63 -0.52
N SER A 59 0.52 11.98 -0.54
CA SER A 59 1.41 11.89 -1.70
C SER A 59 2.84 11.43 -1.33
N GLY A 60 3.04 11.04 -0.07
CA GLY A 60 4.31 10.59 0.50
C GLY A 60 4.63 9.13 0.20
N PHE A 61 3.74 8.42 -0.50
CA PHE A 61 3.97 7.04 -0.96
C PHE A 61 4.17 6.99 -2.48
N VAL A 62 5.09 6.13 -2.89
CA VAL A 62 5.29 5.74 -4.29
C VAL A 62 5.09 4.24 -4.43
N GLY A 63 4.77 3.79 -5.63
CA GLY A 63 4.65 2.37 -5.90
C GLY A 63 4.55 2.00 -7.37
N ARG A 64 4.45 0.70 -7.61
CA ARG A 64 4.32 0.12 -8.94
C ARG A 64 3.53 -1.18 -8.85
N TRP A 65 2.61 -1.37 -9.79
CA TRP A 65 1.98 -2.66 -10.02
C TRP A 65 2.95 -3.63 -10.70
N LEU A 66 3.06 -4.81 -10.13
CA LEU A 66 3.87 -5.93 -10.57
C LEU A 66 2.95 -7.11 -10.89
N THR A 67 3.38 -7.92 -11.85
CA THR A 67 2.81 -9.25 -12.06
C THR A 67 3.15 -10.19 -10.90
N ARG A 68 2.43 -11.31 -10.80
CA ARG A 68 2.76 -12.39 -9.85
C ARG A 68 4.14 -12.99 -10.13
N GLU A 69 4.49 -13.16 -11.40
CA GLU A 69 5.81 -13.63 -11.82
C GLU A 69 6.93 -12.67 -11.38
N GLU A 70 6.75 -11.35 -11.54
CA GLU A 70 7.71 -10.36 -11.04
C GLU A 70 7.88 -10.41 -9.51
N LEU A 71 6.82 -10.71 -8.75
CA LEU A 71 6.93 -10.93 -7.30
C LEU A 71 7.84 -12.13 -7.02
N ASP A 72 7.53 -13.28 -7.62
CA ASP A 72 8.20 -14.55 -7.33
C ASP A 72 9.67 -14.54 -7.78
N ASP A 73 9.96 -14.01 -8.97
CA ASP A 73 11.31 -14.04 -9.54
C ASP A 73 12.24 -12.97 -8.96
N ARG A 74 11.69 -11.82 -8.52
CA ARG A 74 12.51 -10.63 -8.21
C ARG A 74 12.36 -10.08 -6.81
N LEU A 75 11.24 -10.31 -6.12
CA LEU A 75 11.02 -9.73 -4.80
C LEU A 75 11.09 -10.75 -3.69
N VAL A 76 10.54 -11.95 -3.87
CA VAL A 76 10.47 -12.98 -2.82
C VAL A 76 11.86 -13.32 -2.27
N THR A 77 12.89 -13.34 -3.12
CA THR A 77 14.29 -13.58 -2.71
C THR A 77 14.87 -12.52 -1.77
N HIS A 78 14.26 -11.34 -1.72
CA HIS A 78 14.64 -10.21 -0.86
C HIS A 78 13.73 -10.06 0.37
N ILE A 79 12.82 -11.00 0.61
CA ILE A 79 11.84 -10.98 1.69
C ILE A 79 12.17 -12.11 2.68
N GLU A 80 12.48 -11.72 3.92
CA GLU A 80 12.88 -12.67 4.99
C GLU A 80 11.70 -13.06 5.92
N TRP A 81 10.49 -12.65 5.59
CA TRP A 81 9.29 -12.82 6.41
C TRP A 81 8.16 -13.49 5.62
N PRO A 82 7.24 -14.23 6.29
CA PRO A 82 6.22 -15.00 5.58
C PRO A 82 5.19 -14.08 4.90
N LEU A 83 4.95 -14.31 3.61
CA LEU A 83 3.87 -13.63 2.89
C LEU A 83 2.49 -14.22 3.24
N PRO A 84 1.44 -13.39 3.38
CA PRO A 84 0.08 -13.87 3.55
C PRO A 84 -0.40 -14.74 2.38
N THR A 85 -1.15 -15.80 2.69
CA THR A 85 -1.75 -16.70 1.69
C THR A 85 -3.23 -16.42 1.43
N ALA A 86 -3.94 -15.81 2.39
CA ALA A 86 -5.30 -15.32 2.19
C ALA A 86 -5.23 -13.96 1.48
N LEU A 87 -6.03 -13.80 0.42
CA LEU A 87 -6.00 -12.64 -0.47
C LEU A 87 -7.41 -12.03 -0.60
N PRO A 88 -7.53 -10.70 -0.79
CA PRO A 88 -6.44 -9.73 -0.85
C PRO A 88 -5.83 -9.44 0.53
N ALA A 89 -4.56 -9.07 0.58
CA ALA A 89 -3.87 -8.79 1.84
C ALA A 89 -2.81 -7.70 1.70
N LEU A 90 -2.71 -6.86 2.74
CA LEU A 90 -1.57 -5.98 2.93
C LEU A 90 -0.50 -6.75 3.71
N ALA A 91 0.71 -6.73 3.19
CA ALA A 91 1.89 -7.24 3.85
C ALA A 91 2.91 -6.11 4.00
N GLN A 92 3.57 -6.02 5.16
CA GLN A 92 4.49 -4.93 5.46
C GLN A 92 5.72 -5.42 6.20
N GLY A 93 6.88 -4.91 5.82
CA GLY A 93 8.16 -5.33 6.38
C GLY A 93 9.34 -4.73 5.62
N LEU A 94 10.51 -5.31 5.79
CA LEU A 94 11.68 -4.96 5.00
C LEU A 94 11.69 -5.78 3.70
N ILE A 95 11.91 -5.13 2.57
CA ILE A 95 12.17 -5.76 1.28
C ILE A 95 13.56 -5.29 0.84
N ALA A 96 14.49 -6.22 0.66
CA ALA A 96 15.90 -5.93 0.47
C ALA A 96 16.49 -5.01 1.58
N GLY A 97 15.96 -5.12 2.81
CA GLY A 97 16.37 -4.27 3.93
C GLY A 97 15.78 -2.84 3.94
N VAL A 98 14.84 -2.51 3.05
CA VAL A 98 14.18 -1.19 2.98
C VAL A 98 12.71 -1.31 3.42
N PRO A 99 12.18 -0.39 4.24
CA PRO A 99 10.77 -0.39 4.63
C PRO A 99 9.84 -0.26 3.43
N ALA A 100 9.07 -1.30 3.16
CA ALA A 100 8.15 -1.36 2.04
C ALA A 100 6.89 -2.16 2.42
N LYS A 101 5.89 -2.10 1.54
CA LYS A 101 4.64 -2.84 1.66
C LYS A 101 4.30 -3.50 0.33
N LEU A 102 3.56 -4.60 0.42
CA LEU A 102 2.94 -5.27 -0.71
C LEU A 102 1.44 -5.30 -0.49
N TRP A 103 0.68 -4.84 -1.48
CA TRP A 103 -0.74 -5.14 -1.57
C TRP A 103 -0.93 -6.29 -2.55
N LEU A 104 -1.25 -7.46 -2.00
CA LEU A 104 -1.35 -8.72 -2.72
C LEU A 104 -2.81 -8.93 -3.16
N THR A 105 -3.04 -9.03 -4.47
CA THR A 105 -4.35 -9.39 -5.05
C THR A 105 -4.19 -10.64 -5.90
N THR A 106 -5.26 -11.36 -6.25
CA THR A 106 -5.16 -12.59 -7.05
C THR A 106 -4.33 -12.40 -8.34
N ASP A 107 -4.49 -11.25 -9.00
CA ASP A 107 -3.98 -11.05 -10.35
C ASP A 107 -2.64 -10.31 -10.38
N ARG A 108 -2.41 -9.42 -9.41
CA ARG A 108 -1.25 -8.52 -9.39
C ARG A 108 -0.87 -8.10 -7.98
N VAL A 109 0.30 -7.49 -7.86
CA VAL A 109 0.86 -7.03 -6.58
C VAL A 109 1.23 -5.56 -6.72
N LEU A 110 0.83 -4.72 -5.77
CA LEU A 110 1.36 -3.36 -5.69
C LEU A 110 2.50 -3.36 -4.68
N LEU A 111 3.72 -3.10 -5.17
CA LEU A 111 4.85 -2.72 -4.34
C LEU A 111 4.74 -1.23 -4.04
N LEU A 112 4.85 -0.85 -2.77
CA LEU A 112 4.90 0.55 -2.37
C LEU A 112 5.86 0.79 -1.21
N CYS A 113 6.41 2.00 -1.14
CA CYS A 113 7.22 2.48 -0.03
C CYS A 113 7.01 3.99 0.15
N ALA A 114 7.53 4.54 1.25
CA ALA A 114 7.60 5.99 1.38
C ALA A 114 8.52 6.55 0.27
N ALA A 115 8.16 7.69 -0.31
CA ALA A 115 8.88 8.33 -1.42
C ALA A 115 10.37 8.55 -1.10
N ALA A 116 10.70 8.82 0.17
CA ALA A 116 12.08 8.96 0.63
C ALA A 116 12.94 7.70 0.44
N TYR A 117 12.32 6.52 0.38
CA TYR A 117 13.00 5.24 0.20
C TYR A 117 12.99 4.73 -1.25
N ALA A 118 12.40 5.50 -2.18
CA ALA A 118 12.18 5.05 -3.55
C ALA A 118 13.48 4.68 -4.28
N ALA A 119 14.48 5.57 -4.21
CA ALA A 119 15.78 5.36 -4.85
C ALA A 119 16.52 4.18 -4.25
N GLU A 120 16.57 4.09 -2.92
CA GLU A 120 17.25 2.99 -2.22
C GLU A 120 16.62 1.64 -2.52
N LEU A 121 15.28 1.54 -2.51
CA LEU A 121 14.58 0.31 -2.86
C LEU A 121 14.84 -0.07 -4.33
N ALA A 122 14.87 0.90 -5.24
CA ALA A 122 15.16 0.67 -6.65
C ALA A 122 16.58 0.13 -6.87
N ASP A 123 17.57 0.73 -6.21
CA ASP A 123 18.97 0.31 -6.32
C ASP A 123 19.20 -1.10 -5.77
N ARG A 124 18.55 -1.44 -4.65
CA ARG A 124 18.71 -2.77 -4.01
C ARG A 124 18.02 -3.91 -4.75
N LEU A 125 17.01 -3.62 -5.55
CA LEU A 125 16.27 -4.62 -6.34
C LEU A 125 16.83 -4.83 -7.76
N GLY A 126 17.74 -3.97 -8.23
CA GLY A 126 18.30 -4.00 -9.60
C GLY A 126 17.26 -3.73 -10.69
#